data_AF-A0A7U4P752-F1
#
_entry.id   AF-A0A7U4P752-F1
#
_cell.length_a   1.000
_cell.length_b   1.000
_cell.length_c   1.000
_cell.angle_alpha   90.00
_cell.angle_beta   90.00
_cell.angle_gamma   90.00
#
_symmetry.space_group_name_H-M   'P 1'
#
loop_
_entity.id
_entity.type
_entity.pdbx_description
1 polymer ?
#
loop_
_entity_poly.entity_id
_entity_poly.type
_entity_poly.pdbx_seq_one_letter_code
_entity_poly.pdbx_strand_id
1 'polypeptide(L)'
;MRGSRGVALPGVLALTASLIVMSFAWFEIAKTEVQRMTSVASRSIAFRAADAALEACADALESSAAPFPSASGGGTPTREPSGWRQPGVFDGIGAFSPYAGWPGAAQAPSCLIEAWKLPARPDVRAYLVTARGVGATHDTVEWLQLQIVIESGRIERRWRRVVGRPA
;
A
#
# COMPACT_ATOMS: atom_id res chain seq x y z
N MET A 1 -70.39 -21.70 -10.18
CA MET A 1 -69.23 -21.08 -9.50
C MET A 1 -67.99 -21.22 -10.39
N ARG A 2 -67.79 -20.28 -11.32
CA ARG A 2 -66.65 -20.22 -12.25
C ARG A 2 -65.99 -18.85 -12.06
N GLY A 3 -64.87 -18.80 -11.36
CA GLY A 3 -64.16 -17.54 -11.12
C GLY A 3 -63.18 -17.68 -9.96
N SER A 4 -62.02 -18.30 -10.19
CA SER A 4 -60.85 -18.25 -9.29
C SER A 4 -59.61 -18.92 -9.91
N ARG A 5 -59.79 -19.80 -10.91
CA ARG A 5 -58.68 -20.56 -11.53
C ARG A 5 -57.77 -19.75 -12.48
N GLY A 6 -58.24 -18.60 -13.01
CA GLY A 6 -57.45 -17.78 -13.95
C GLY A 6 -56.51 -16.76 -13.29
N VAL A 7 -56.75 -16.39 -12.03
CA VAL A 7 -56.00 -15.32 -11.32
C VAL A 7 -55.00 -15.88 -10.29
N ALA A 8 -55.18 -17.13 -9.85
CA ALA A 8 -54.29 -17.75 -8.86
C ALA A 8 -52.85 -17.94 -9.39
N LEU A 9 -52.70 -18.38 -10.64
CA LEU A 9 -51.38 -18.58 -11.26
C LEU A 9 -50.55 -17.30 -11.37
N PRO A 10 -51.05 -16.18 -11.96
CA PRO A 10 -50.28 -14.95 -12.01
C PRO A 10 -49.99 -14.36 -10.62
N GLY A 11 -50.88 -14.54 -9.64
CA GLY A 11 -50.63 -14.14 -8.26
C GLY A 11 -49.47 -14.90 -7.61
N VAL A 12 -49.45 -16.23 -7.75
CA VAL A 12 -48.34 -17.06 -7.27
C VAL A 12 -47.04 -16.73 -8.01
N LEU A 13 -47.09 -16.54 -9.33
CA LEU A 13 -45.92 -16.13 -10.11
C LEU A 13 -45.37 -14.78 -9.64
N ALA A 14 -46.24 -13.79 -9.40
CA ALA A 14 -45.82 -12.49 -8.87
C ALA A 14 -45.17 -12.62 -7.49
N LEU A 15 -45.77 -13.37 -6.57
CA LEU A 15 -45.20 -13.60 -5.23
C LEU A 15 -43.85 -14.33 -5.29
N THR A 16 -43.76 -15.40 -6.09
CA THR A 16 -42.49 -16.13 -6.26
C THR A 16 -41.43 -15.24 -6.90
N ALA A 17 -41.77 -14.45 -7.91
CA ALA A 17 -40.86 -13.49 -8.52
C ALA A 17 -40.37 -12.45 -7.50
N SER A 18 -41.26 -11.89 -6.68
CA SER A 18 -40.87 -10.97 -5.60
C SER A 18 -39.93 -11.61 -4.59
N LEU A 19 -40.20 -12.86 -4.16
CA LEU A 19 -39.34 -13.60 -3.22
C LEU A 19 -37.96 -13.90 -3.83
N ILE A 20 -37.93 -14.26 -5.12
CA ILE A 20 -36.69 -14.51 -5.86
C ILE A 20 -35.86 -13.22 -5.95
N VAL A 21 -36.47 -12.10 -6.36
CA VAL A 21 -35.80 -10.80 -6.46
C VAL A 21 -35.25 -10.35 -5.10
N MET A 22 -36.04 -10.49 -4.03
CA MET A 22 -35.59 -10.17 -2.67
C MET A 22 -34.38 -11.03 -2.28
N SER A 23 -34.44 -12.34 -2.52
CA SER A 23 -33.34 -13.26 -2.20
C SER A 23 -32.05 -12.93 -2.97
N PHE A 24 -32.16 -12.58 -4.25
CA PHE A 24 -31.02 -12.11 -5.05
C PHE A 24 -30.41 -10.82 -4.50
N ALA A 25 -31.24 -9.86 -4.07
CA ALA A 25 -30.75 -8.63 -3.47
C ALA A 25 -29.94 -8.90 -2.19
N TRP A 26 -30.44 -9.76 -1.30
CA TRP A 26 -29.70 -10.17 -0.09
C TRP A 26 -28.39 -10.89 -0.42
N PHE A 27 -28.38 -11.75 -1.44
CA PHE A 27 -27.18 -12.46 -1.86
C PHE A 27 -26.10 -11.49 -2.38
N GLU A 28 -26.49 -10.50 -3.17
CA GLU A 28 -25.55 -9.47 -3.64
C GLU A 28 -25.04 -8.60 -2.48
N ILE A 29 -25.90 -8.24 -1.52
CA ILE A 29 -25.47 -7.53 -0.30
C ILE A 29 -24.41 -8.36 0.45
N ALA A 30 -24.69 -9.63 0.75
CA ALA A 30 -23.75 -10.51 1.44
C ALA A 30 -22.43 -10.67 0.68
N LYS A 31 -22.49 -10.82 -0.65
CA LYS A 31 -21.30 -10.91 -1.50
C LYS A 31 -20.47 -9.63 -1.46
N THR A 32 -21.10 -8.46 -1.54
CA THR A 32 -20.39 -7.19 -1.43
C THR A 32 -19.75 -6.99 -0.07
N GLU A 33 -20.38 -7.47 1.00
CA GLU A 33 -19.84 -7.41 2.36
C GLU A 33 -18.59 -8.29 2.51
N VAL A 34 -18.63 -9.54 2.03
CA VAL A 34 -17.47 -10.43 2.01
C VAL A 34 -16.33 -9.80 1.21
N GLN A 35 -16.61 -9.21 0.05
CA GLN A 35 -15.59 -8.57 -0.77
C GLN A 35 -14.98 -7.33 -0.09
N ARG A 36 -15.78 -6.58 0.68
CA ARG A 36 -15.26 -5.49 1.51
C ARG A 36 -14.32 -6.02 2.58
N MET A 37 -14.70 -7.08 3.29
CA MET A 37 -13.85 -7.68 4.32
C MET A 37 -12.51 -8.17 3.74
N THR A 38 -12.51 -8.85 2.60
CA THR A 38 -11.28 -9.33 1.95
C THR A 38 -10.39 -8.17 1.49
N SER A 39 -10.98 -7.09 0.95
CA SER A 39 -10.21 -5.89 0.56
C SER A 39 -9.57 -5.19 1.75
N VAL A 40 -10.28 -5.08 2.88
CA VAL A 40 -9.75 -4.50 4.13
C VAL A 40 -8.62 -5.37 4.69
N ALA A 41 -8.82 -6.70 4.71
CA ALA A 41 -7.78 -7.63 5.15
C ALA A 41 -6.53 -7.52 4.28
N SER A 42 -6.68 -7.51 2.95
CA SER A 42 -5.58 -7.33 2.00
C SER A 42 -4.84 -6.01 2.23
N ARG A 43 -5.58 -4.92 2.50
CA ARG A 43 -5.00 -3.60 2.78
C ARG A 43 -4.20 -3.58 4.08
N SER A 44 -4.68 -4.29 5.11
CA SER A 44 -3.95 -4.43 6.37
C SER A 44 -2.64 -5.22 6.22
N ILE A 45 -2.62 -6.22 5.31
CA ILE A 45 -1.41 -6.97 4.98
C ILE A 45 -0.42 -6.04 4.28
N ALA A 46 -0.88 -5.32 3.25
CA ALA A 46 -0.06 -4.37 2.50
C ALA A 46 0.56 -3.30 3.42
N PHE A 47 -0.24 -2.70 4.31
CA PHE A 47 0.23 -1.70 5.26
C PHE A 47 1.28 -2.26 6.22
N ARG A 48 1.03 -3.43 6.84
CA ARG A 48 2.00 -4.05 7.76
C ARG A 48 3.29 -4.46 7.07
N ALA A 49 3.20 -4.94 5.83
CA ALA A 49 4.37 -5.26 5.03
C ALA A 49 5.20 -4.00 4.70
N ALA A 50 4.52 -2.91 4.34
CA ALA A 50 5.16 -1.63 4.07
C ALA A 50 5.82 -1.05 5.33
N ASP A 51 5.15 -1.14 6.48
CA ASP A 51 5.63 -0.61 7.76
C ASP A 51 6.88 -1.37 8.24
N ALA A 52 6.82 -2.69 8.22
CA ALA A 52 7.97 -3.53 8.57
C ALA A 52 9.19 -3.31 7.64
N ALA A 53 8.95 -3.09 6.34
CA ALA A 53 10.03 -2.72 5.42
C ALA A 53 10.54 -1.30 5.70
N LEU A 54 9.67 -0.34 6.02
CA LEU A 54 10.07 1.03 6.33
C LEU A 54 11.00 1.08 7.54
N GLU A 55 10.65 0.37 8.62
CA GLU A 55 11.48 0.25 9.83
C GLU A 55 12.82 -0.43 9.52
N ALA A 56 12.80 -1.59 8.85
CA ALA A 56 14.03 -2.31 8.51
C ALA A 56 14.96 -1.47 7.61
N CYS A 57 14.41 -0.68 6.68
CA CYS A 57 15.19 0.21 5.84
C CYS A 57 15.72 1.44 6.57
N ALA A 58 14.96 1.97 7.54
CA ALA A 58 15.45 3.02 8.43
C ALA A 58 16.63 2.53 9.26
N ASP A 59 16.50 1.35 9.86
CA ASP A 59 17.56 0.75 10.68
C ASP A 59 18.79 0.38 9.82
N ALA A 60 18.59 -0.13 8.60
CA ALA A 60 19.67 -0.41 7.66
C ALA A 60 20.37 0.88 7.16
N LEU A 61 19.65 1.99 7.02
CA LEU A 61 20.23 3.29 6.72
C LEU A 61 21.08 3.82 7.89
N GLU A 62 20.56 3.72 9.11
CA GLU A 62 21.23 4.21 10.32
C GLU A 62 22.49 3.41 10.66
N SER A 63 22.45 2.09 10.47
CA SER A 63 23.60 1.20 10.61
C SER A 63 24.58 1.25 9.44
N SER A 64 24.30 2.05 8.40
CA SER A 64 25.07 2.09 7.14
C SER A 64 25.18 0.72 6.43
N ALA A 65 24.24 -0.18 6.69
CA ALA A 65 24.20 -1.54 6.13
C ALA A 65 23.38 -1.63 4.83
N ALA A 66 22.49 -0.65 4.57
CA ALA A 66 21.72 -0.61 3.33
C ALA A 66 22.62 -0.22 2.14
N PRO A 67 22.58 -0.97 1.01
CA PRO A 67 23.11 -0.50 -0.26
C PRO A 67 22.15 0.56 -0.82
N PHE A 68 22.23 1.78 -0.30
CA PHE A 68 21.63 2.93 -0.98
C PHE A 68 22.61 3.38 -2.07
N PRO A 69 22.14 3.76 -3.28
CA PRO A 69 22.99 4.48 -4.22
C PRO A 69 23.58 5.67 -3.45
N SER A 70 24.91 5.72 -3.35
CA SER A 70 25.55 6.64 -2.43
C SER A 70 25.10 8.07 -2.75
N ALA A 71 24.73 8.81 -1.72
CA ALA A 71 24.46 10.24 -1.82
C ALA A 71 25.69 11.04 -2.29
N SER A 72 26.85 10.39 -2.42
CA SER A 72 28.17 10.97 -2.64
C SER A 72 28.56 11.13 -4.13
N GLY A 73 27.66 10.87 -5.07
CA GLY A 73 27.85 11.28 -6.46
C GLY A 73 27.37 12.71 -6.71
N GLY A 74 28.20 13.73 -6.45
CA GLY A 74 28.23 15.08 -7.05
C GLY A 74 26.94 15.92 -7.29
N GLY A 75 25.74 15.47 -6.93
CA GLY A 75 24.49 16.00 -7.45
C GLY A 75 23.28 15.75 -6.53
N THR A 76 23.49 15.72 -5.22
CA THR A 76 22.40 15.60 -4.24
C THR A 76 21.36 16.71 -4.50
N PRO A 77 20.11 16.37 -4.85
CA PRO A 77 19.13 17.36 -5.26
C PRO A 77 18.76 18.29 -4.09
N THR A 78 18.61 19.57 -4.39
CA THR A 78 18.09 20.58 -3.43
C THR A 78 16.56 20.54 -3.33
N ARG A 79 15.90 19.76 -4.18
CA ARG A 79 14.44 19.53 -4.17
C ARG A 79 14.13 18.17 -3.54
N GLU A 80 12.95 18.06 -2.96
CA GLU A 80 12.42 16.79 -2.44
C GLU A 80 12.47 15.68 -3.50
N PRO A 81 13.01 14.50 -3.17
CA PRO A 81 13.08 13.37 -4.08
C PRO A 81 11.70 12.90 -4.55
N SER A 82 11.67 12.44 -5.80
CA SER A 82 10.46 11.92 -6.43
C SER A 82 10.74 10.67 -7.28
N GLY A 83 11.93 10.08 -7.16
CA GLY A 83 12.31 8.85 -7.86
C GLY A 83 11.44 7.68 -7.44
N TRP A 84 10.95 7.64 -6.20
CA TRP A 84 9.93 6.68 -5.74
C TRP A 84 8.65 6.68 -6.58
N ARG A 85 8.38 7.74 -7.35
CA ARG A 85 7.21 7.80 -8.24
C ARG A 85 7.44 7.14 -9.59
N GLN A 86 8.68 6.78 -9.92
CA GLN A 86 8.98 6.18 -11.22
C GLN A 86 8.41 4.75 -11.30
N PRO A 87 7.74 4.39 -12.41
CA PRO A 87 7.25 3.05 -12.61
C PRO A 87 8.36 2.01 -12.50
N GLY A 88 8.09 0.90 -11.79
CA GLY A 88 9.02 -0.22 -11.66
C GLY A 88 10.24 0.01 -10.74
N VAL A 89 10.38 1.19 -10.12
CA VAL A 89 11.54 1.49 -9.26
C VAL A 89 11.67 0.53 -8.08
N PHE A 90 10.53 0.03 -7.57
CA PHE A 90 10.46 -0.91 -6.46
C PHE A 90 10.68 -2.39 -6.84
N ASP A 91 10.73 -2.68 -8.14
CA ASP A 91 10.96 -4.01 -8.70
C ASP A 91 12.37 -4.13 -9.33
N GLY A 92 13.10 -3.01 -9.40
CA GLY A 92 14.45 -2.92 -9.95
C GLY A 92 15.56 -3.00 -8.90
N ILE A 93 16.80 -2.93 -9.37
CA ILE A 93 18.03 -3.06 -8.58
C ILE A 93 18.18 -1.95 -7.52
N GLY A 94 17.50 -0.81 -7.71
CA GLY A 94 17.53 0.32 -6.78
C GLY A 94 16.66 0.15 -5.53
N ALA A 95 15.81 -0.87 -5.47
CA ALA A 95 14.96 -1.15 -4.32
C ALA A 95 15.64 -2.13 -3.37
N PHE A 96 15.58 -1.83 -2.08
CA PHE A 96 16.04 -2.73 -1.03
C PHE A 96 14.86 -3.54 -0.49
N SER A 97 14.99 -4.86 -0.49
CA SER A 97 13.96 -5.79 0.01
C SER A 97 14.49 -6.47 1.28
N PRO A 98 14.17 -5.93 2.48
CA PRO A 98 14.70 -6.47 3.73
C PRO A 98 14.18 -7.88 4.06
N TYR A 99 13.06 -8.27 3.46
CA TYR A 99 12.45 -9.58 3.64
C TYR A 99 12.32 -10.29 2.29
N ALA A 100 12.58 -11.60 2.25
CA ALA A 100 12.37 -12.42 1.05
C ALA A 100 10.87 -12.67 0.74
N GLY A 101 10.00 -12.43 1.72
CA GLY A 101 8.55 -12.56 1.61
C GLY A 101 7.87 -12.04 2.88
N TRP A 102 6.54 -11.88 2.85
CA TRP A 102 5.76 -11.43 3.99
C TRP A 102 4.48 -12.25 4.15
N PRO A 103 4.07 -12.63 5.38
CA PRO A 103 2.91 -13.49 5.58
C PRO A 103 1.63 -12.94 4.94
N GLY A 104 1.06 -13.72 4.01
CA GLY A 104 -0.17 -13.38 3.28
C GLY A 104 -0.01 -12.30 2.21
N ALA A 105 1.21 -11.78 1.97
CA ALA A 105 1.48 -10.86 0.88
C ALA A 105 1.76 -11.60 -0.43
N ALA A 106 1.28 -11.05 -1.55
CA ALA A 106 1.52 -11.58 -2.88
C ALA A 106 2.96 -11.32 -3.37
N GLN A 107 3.65 -10.33 -2.79
CA GLN A 107 5.02 -9.98 -3.12
C GLN A 107 5.75 -9.51 -1.86
N ALA A 108 7.06 -9.76 -1.81
CA ALA A 108 7.92 -9.24 -0.77
C ALA A 108 7.86 -7.69 -0.72
N PRO A 109 7.81 -7.09 0.48
CA PRO A 109 7.86 -5.65 0.61
C PRO A 109 9.27 -5.13 0.30
N SER A 110 9.33 -3.93 -0.27
CA SER A 110 10.57 -3.29 -0.67
C SER A 110 10.56 -1.80 -0.34
N CYS A 111 11.73 -1.17 -0.28
CA CYS A 111 11.88 0.24 -0.01
C CYS A 111 12.89 0.90 -0.95
N LEU A 112 12.75 2.22 -1.10
CA LEU A 112 13.68 3.08 -1.80
C LEU A 112 14.18 4.14 -0.83
N ILE A 113 15.49 4.36 -0.81
CA ILE A 113 16.15 5.38 0.02
C ILE A 113 16.74 6.43 -0.92
N GLU A 114 16.23 7.66 -0.82
CA GLU A 114 16.65 8.77 -1.67
C GLU A 114 17.28 9.89 -0.84
N ALA A 115 18.52 10.25 -1.15
CA ALA A 115 19.22 11.35 -0.47
C ALA A 115 18.85 12.72 -1.06
N TRP A 116 18.79 13.75 -0.23
CA TRP A 116 18.52 15.13 -0.63
C TRP A 116 19.08 16.15 0.36
N LYS A 117 19.16 17.41 -0.06
CA LYS A 117 19.53 18.53 0.81
C LYS A 117 18.28 19.21 1.34
N LEU A 118 18.19 19.44 2.65
CA LEU A 118 17.12 20.28 3.19
C LEU A 118 17.42 21.75 2.87
N PRO A 119 16.49 22.50 2.24
CA PRO A 119 16.71 23.93 1.99
C PRO A 119 16.98 24.74 3.26
N ALA A 120 16.34 24.38 4.38
CA ALA A 120 16.52 25.05 5.67
C ALA A 120 17.77 24.60 6.46
N ARG A 121 18.39 23.48 6.07
CA ARG A 121 19.56 22.88 6.73
C ARG A 121 20.45 22.23 5.66
N PRO A 122 21.27 22.99 4.93
CA PRO A 122 22.01 22.45 3.78
C PRO A 122 23.15 21.50 4.17
N ASP A 123 23.65 21.58 5.40
CA ASP A 123 24.80 20.82 5.88
C ASP A 123 24.44 19.46 6.51
N VAL A 124 23.14 19.17 6.69
CA VAL A 124 22.69 17.90 7.27
C VAL A 124 22.48 16.84 6.20
N ARG A 125 22.73 15.57 6.54
CA ARG A 125 22.40 14.45 5.66
C ARG A 125 20.93 14.12 5.82
N ALA A 126 20.18 14.14 4.73
CA ALA A 126 18.76 13.82 4.77
C ALA A 126 18.36 12.84 3.70
N TYR A 127 17.39 12.01 4.08
CA TYR A 127 16.93 10.88 3.31
C TYR A 127 15.40 10.86 3.33
N LEU A 128 14.82 10.52 2.20
CA LEU A 128 13.43 10.11 2.07
C LEU A 128 13.42 8.60 1.89
N VAL A 129 12.87 7.88 2.86
CA VAL A 129 12.65 6.44 2.78
C VAL A 129 11.21 6.23 2.39
N THR A 130 10.99 5.58 1.25
CA THR A 130 9.65 5.18 0.80
C THR A 130 9.59 3.67 0.80
N ALA A 131 8.66 3.08 1.54
CA ALA A 131 8.42 1.65 1.55
C ALA A 131 7.13 1.32 0.79
N ARG A 132 7.12 0.15 0.13
CA ARG A 132 6.00 -0.42 -0.60
C ARG A 132 5.69 -1.80 -0.01
N GLY A 133 4.44 -2.01 0.36
CA GLY A 133 3.90 -3.32 0.73
C GLY A 133 2.80 -3.74 -0.22
N VAL A 134 2.79 -5.03 -0.57
CA VAL A 134 1.75 -5.64 -1.41
C VAL A 134 0.85 -6.50 -0.53
N GLY A 135 -0.46 -6.40 -0.73
CA GLY A 135 -1.47 -7.14 0.01
C GLY A 135 -1.58 -8.59 -0.46
N ALA A 136 -2.73 -9.22 -0.20
CA ALA A 136 -2.99 -10.59 -0.65
C ALA A 136 -3.06 -10.73 -2.18
N THR A 137 -3.24 -9.62 -2.89
CA THR A 137 -3.20 -9.54 -4.35
C THR A 137 -2.34 -8.35 -4.80
N HIS A 138 -1.85 -8.39 -6.05
CA HIS A 138 -1.06 -7.30 -6.64
C HIS A 138 -1.87 -6.00 -6.84
N ASP A 139 -3.19 -6.08 -6.76
CA ASP A 139 -4.09 -4.92 -6.86
C ASP A 139 -4.10 -4.07 -5.59
N THR A 140 -3.74 -4.68 -4.45
CA THR A 140 -3.70 -3.98 -3.16
C THR A 140 -2.26 -3.63 -2.83
N VAL A 141 -1.91 -2.35 -2.88
CA VAL A 141 -0.56 -1.89 -2.59
C VAL A 141 -0.65 -0.64 -1.72
N GLU A 142 0.20 -0.57 -0.71
CA GLU A 142 0.31 0.57 0.20
C GLU A 142 1.75 1.10 0.20
N TRP A 143 1.88 2.42 0.29
CA TRP A 143 3.17 3.10 0.35
C TRP A 143 3.26 3.99 1.59
N LEU A 144 4.38 3.89 2.29
CA LEU A 144 4.67 4.66 3.48
C LEU A 144 5.94 5.47 3.29
N GLN A 145 5.97 6.68 3.85
CA GLN A 145 7.14 7.55 3.77
C GLN A 145 7.61 8.04 5.14
N LEU A 146 8.92 7.94 5.31
CA LEU A 146 9.66 8.45 6.45
C LEU A 146 10.78 9.37 5.97
N GLN A 147 10.87 10.56 6.57
CA GLN A 147 12.05 11.40 6.42
C GLN A 147 13.01 11.13 7.56
N ILE A 148 14.28 10.92 7.24
CA ILE A 148 15.35 10.75 8.22
C ILE A 148 16.39 11.82 8.00
N VAL A 149 16.76 12.53 9.05
CA VAL A 149 17.81 13.54 9.06
C VAL A 149 18.88 13.12 10.05
N ILE A 150 20.14 13.11 9.60
CA ILE A 150 21.31 12.74 10.40
C ILE A 150 22.22 13.96 10.51
N GLU A 151 22.39 14.45 11.74
CA GLU A 151 23.15 15.66 12.07
C GLU A 151 24.04 15.38 13.28
N SER A 152 25.36 15.41 13.10
CA SER A 152 26.35 15.23 14.18
C SER A 152 26.12 14.00 15.06
N GLY A 153 25.71 12.87 14.46
CA GLY A 153 25.41 11.62 15.16
C GLY A 153 24.02 11.53 15.77
N ARG A 154 23.25 12.62 15.77
CA ARG A 154 21.84 12.62 16.14
C ARG A 154 20.98 12.27 14.93
N ILE A 155 20.03 11.36 15.14
CA ILE A 155 19.08 10.93 14.13
C ILE A 155 17.70 11.50 14.46
N GLU A 156 17.13 12.26 13.53
CA GLU A 156 15.75 12.74 13.60
C GLU A 156 14.89 11.97 12.59
N ARG A 157 13.93 11.19 13.07
CA ARG A 157 12.90 10.54 12.26
C ARG A 157 11.66 11.43 12.24
N ARG A 158 11.19 11.80 11.04
CA ARG A 158 9.95 12.57 10.85
C ARG A 158 8.99 11.79 9.97
N TRP A 159 7.91 11.31 10.58
CA TRP A 159 6.81 10.72 9.84
C TRP A 159 6.22 11.73 8.86
N ARG A 160 6.03 11.31 7.61
CA ARG A 160 5.46 12.16 6.57
C ARG A 160 4.00 11.79 6.33
N ARG A 161 3.76 10.62 5.72
CA ARG A 161 2.41 10.17 5.36
C ARG A 161 2.40 8.75 4.81
N VAL A 162 1.20 8.17 4.82
CA VAL A 162 0.79 7.21 3.78
C VAL A 162 0.70 7.96 2.47
N VAL A 163 1.40 7.52 1.43
CA VAL A 163 1.35 8.12 0.09
C VAL A 163 0.55 7.27 -0.86
N GLY A 164 -0.14 7.92 -1.79
CA GLY A 164 -0.85 7.21 -2.85
C GLY A 164 0.11 6.50 -3.80
N ARG A 165 -0.40 5.46 -4.47
CA ARG A 165 0.26 4.82 -5.62
C ARG A 165 0.79 5.94 -6.54
N PRO A 166 2.08 5.89 -6.96
CA PRO A 166 2.57 6.76 -8.01
C PRO A 166 1.65 6.69 -9.24
N ALA A 167 1.27 7.86 -9.77
CA ALA A 167 0.47 7.95 -10.99
C ALA A 167 1.29 7.58 -12.23
#